data_AF-A0AAX4JDK2-F1
#
_entry.id   AF-A0AAX4JDK2-F1
#
_cell.length_a   1.000
_cell.length_b   1.000
_cell.length_c   1.000
_cell.angle_alpha   90.00
_cell.angle_beta   90.00
_cell.angle_gamma   90.00
#
_symmetry.space_group_name_H-M   'P 1'
#
loop_
_entity.id
_entity.type
_entity.pdbx_description
1 polymer ?
#
loop_
_entity_poly.entity_id
_entity_poly.type
_entity_poly.pdbx_seq_one_letter_code
_entity_poly.pdbx_strand_id
1 'polypeptide(L)'
;MDVPNDNPQNTLPTEDEIEQIANSRTGLLSYFKVARVEFPKFFILGIMFGLINFIYSFMRILKDLFVMVRQDQNSIMFMKIFYVLPISFASIVLIQWLMQNRSVSSIFNLFLITFTAFFFGLGVVFLYEKTLLPSGFKFKDVFADHKGGMRGLNVLKYFLITANEPVSTIIFIVAEMWGSLLMAYLFMSFLNESCTIRQFTRFLPPFYIIANLALLISGLVSSQFRELRKGFTYAQNQVLYSSIFIILGSICLVLLYMKFYFETKVNAIPIFLSSNTIKKKQKVSVGFQEGISIMMKSKLLMSLCIIVFFYNITFNLIESVYKAGIKAASKTLGLEVGEYSAKFNTIDQILVAVTVITLNLSAFSTLIETSGWITMGLLTPLMTLLGTIIVLGASIYNSGKEGLAFSWISSVFKHASYIYSIENYSGMFFLAFIKILKYSAFDICKEKMGMRIDPAHRARFKSVYDGIFNKLGKSIGSLYGLGVLVALDTDNVRKASPFTLIISLLLIYIWIRAVIYLSRAYNESIKNNSDVDIDLKKESKKLEAE
;
A
#
# COMPACT_ATOMS: atom_id res chain seq x y z
N MET A 1 -44.06 -48.21 -10.99
CA MET A 1 -43.24 -47.41 -11.92
C MET A 1 -43.06 -46.07 -11.26
N ASP A 2 -42.10 -46.00 -10.35
CA ASP A 2 -41.80 -44.79 -9.60
C ASP A 2 -40.87 -43.92 -10.43
N VAL A 3 -41.38 -42.76 -10.85
CA VAL A 3 -40.59 -41.70 -11.47
C VAL A 3 -39.72 -41.09 -10.36
N PRO A 4 -38.38 -41.11 -10.45
CA PRO A 4 -37.56 -40.45 -9.45
C PRO A 4 -37.79 -38.94 -9.55
N ASN A 5 -38.16 -38.36 -8.41
CA ASN A 5 -38.34 -36.93 -8.23
C ASN A 5 -36.95 -36.29 -8.14
N ASP A 6 -36.32 -36.04 -9.29
CA ASP A 6 -35.03 -35.35 -9.40
C ASP A 6 -35.22 -33.87 -9.02
N ASN A 7 -35.11 -33.58 -7.72
CA ASN A 7 -34.88 -32.24 -7.22
C ASN A 7 -33.42 -31.85 -7.55
N PRO A 8 -33.17 -30.83 -8.39
CA PRO A 8 -31.81 -30.40 -8.76
C PRO A 8 -30.99 -29.78 -7.60
N GLN A 9 -31.52 -29.81 -6.37
CA GLN A 9 -30.85 -29.34 -5.16
C GLN A 9 -30.07 -30.45 -4.41
N ASN A 10 -30.25 -31.73 -4.78
CA ASN A 10 -29.63 -32.88 -4.09
C ASN A 10 -28.27 -33.34 -4.67
N THR A 11 -27.70 -32.63 -5.64
CA THR A 11 -26.46 -33.00 -6.34
C THR A 11 -25.29 -32.03 -6.13
N LEU A 12 -25.39 -31.12 -5.15
CA LEU A 12 -24.30 -30.19 -4.83
C LEU A 12 -23.35 -30.82 -3.79
N PRO A 13 -22.03 -30.87 -4.07
CA PRO A 13 -21.05 -31.41 -3.12
C PRO A 13 -21.01 -30.58 -1.82
N THR A 14 -20.74 -31.25 -0.69
CA THR A 14 -20.62 -30.59 0.62
C THR A 14 -19.31 -29.79 0.73
N GLU A 15 -19.28 -28.75 1.57
CA GLU A 15 -18.09 -27.89 1.75
C GLU A 15 -16.83 -28.69 2.12
N ASP A 16 -16.99 -29.79 2.88
CA ASP A 16 -15.90 -30.66 3.30
C ASP A 16 -15.36 -31.56 2.15
N GLU A 17 -16.20 -31.99 1.21
CA GLU A 17 -15.75 -32.73 0.00
C GLU A 17 -14.96 -31.84 -0.96
N ILE A 18 -15.41 -30.59 -1.12
CA ILE A 18 -14.70 -29.56 -1.90
C ILE A 18 -13.34 -29.25 -1.25
N GLU A 19 -13.25 -29.29 0.07
CA GLU A 19 -11.99 -29.15 0.82
C GLU A 19 -11.02 -30.29 0.60
N GLN A 20 -11.49 -31.53 0.58
CA GLN A 20 -10.63 -32.68 0.30
C GLN A 20 -10.11 -32.64 -1.15
N ILE A 21 -10.94 -32.25 -2.12
CA ILE A 21 -10.55 -32.09 -3.53
C ILE A 21 -9.58 -30.92 -3.74
N ALA A 22 -9.73 -29.83 -2.97
CA ALA A 22 -8.82 -28.69 -3.03
C ALA A 22 -7.45 -28.99 -2.39
N ASN A 23 -7.42 -29.83 -1.35
CA ASN A 23 -6.20 -30.21 -0.63
C ASN A 23 -5.46 -31.42 -1.25
N SER A 24 -6.08 -32.21 -2.12
CA SER A 24 -5.48 -33.40 -2.73
C SER A 24 -4.50 -33.12 -3.88
N ARG A 25 -4.27 -31.85 -4.27
CA ARG A 25 -3.37 -31.50 -5.36
C ARG A 25 -1.89 -31.49 -4.92
N THR A 26 -1.04 -32.20 -5.65
CA THR A 26 0.41 -32.30 -5.43
C THR A 26 1.21 -31.48 -6.48
N GLY A 27 2.43 -31.05 -6.14
CA GLY A 27 3.35 -30.30 -7.03
C GLY A 27 3.25 -28.76 -6.91
N LEU A 28 3.65 -28.00 -7.94
CA LEU A 28 3.53 -26.52 -8.00
C LEU A 28 2.07 -26.03 -7.85
N LEU A 29 1.11 -26.88 -8.19
CA LEU A 29 -0.33 -26.65 -8.03
C LEU A 29 -0.84 -26.88 -6.59
N SER A 30 0.00 -27.37 -5.67
CA SER A 30 -0.29 -27.47 -4.23
C SER A 30 -0.58 -26.10 -3.60
N TYR A 31 0.07 -25.04 -4.12
CA TYR A 31 -0.17 -23.66 -3.69
C TYR A 31 -1.52 -23.11 -4.19
N PHE A 32 -2.12 -23.74 -5.20
CA PHE A 32 -3.43 -23.39 -5.76
C PHE A 32 -4.50 -24.36 -5.27
N LYS A 33 -4.91 -24.19 -4.00
CA LYS A 33 -5.97 -24.96 -3.34
C LYS A 33 -7.37 -24.50 -3.76
N VAL A 34 -7.65 -24.50 -5.07
CA VAL A 34 -8.93 -24.09 -5.65
C VAL A 34 -9.60 -25.30 -6.29
N ALA A 35 -10.82 -25.63 -5.84
CA ALA A 35 -11.59 -26.74 -6.41
C ALA A 35 -12.08 -26.42 -7.83
N ARG A 36 -12.29 -27.45 -8.66
CA ARG A 36 -12.70 -27.25 -10.07
C ARG A 36 -14.04 -26.52 -10.20
N VAL A 37 -14.96 -26.78 -9.27
CA VAL A 37 -16.30 -26.15 -9.21
C VAL A 37 -16.19 -24.66 -8.86
N GLU A 38 -15.09 -24.24 -8.21
CA GLU A 38 -14.85 -22.86 -7.79
C GLU A 38 -14.10 -22.02 -8.83
N PHE A 39 -13.64 -22.63 -9.93
CA PHE A 39 -12.81 -21.94 -10.93
C PHE A 39 -13.47 -20.71 -11.57
N PRO A 40 -14.74 -20.73 -12.00
CA PRO A 40 -15.35 -19.54 -12.60
C PRO A 40 -15.36 -18.35 -11.64
N LYS A 41 -15.68 -18.62 -10.37
CA LYS A 41 -15.66 -17.63 -9.29
C LYS A 41 -14.26 -17.12 -9.01
N PHE A 42 -13.29 -18.03 -8.90
CA PHE A 42 -11.88 -17.70 -8.66
C PHE A 42 -11.27 -16.85 -9.78
N PHE A 43 -11.50 -17.21 -11.06
CA PHE A 43 -10.93 -16.48 -12.18
C PHE A 43 -11.48 -15.07 -12.30
N ILE A 44 -12.80 -14.88 -12.18
CA ILE A 44 -13.38 -13.53 -12.27
C ILE A 44 -12.88 -12.65 -11.13
N LEU A 45 -12.93 -13.13 -9.89
CA LEU A 45 -12.42 -12.39 -8.74
C LEU A 45 -10.91 -12.13 -8.84
N GLY A 46 -10.15 -13.11 -9.33
CA GLY A 46 -8.71 -12.99 -9.56
C GLY A 46 -8.38 -11.93 -10.61
N ILE A 47 -9.06 -11.94 -11.77
CA ILE A 47 -8.87 -10.93 -12.82
C ILE A 47 -9.27 -9.55 -12.31
N MET A 48 -10.40 -9.43 -11.61
CA MET A 48 -10.80 -8.16 -10.98
C MET A 48 -9.72 -7.66 -10.02
N PHE A 49 -9.19 -8.53 -9.17
CA PHE A 49 -8.11 -8.16 -8.25
C PHE A 49 -6.84 -7.75 -9.00
N GLY A 50 -6.48 -8.47 -10.06
CA GLY A 50 -5.35 -8.15 -10.92
C GLY A 50 -5.47 -6.77 -11.58
N LEU A 51 -6.63 -6.46 -12.17
CA LEU A 51 -6.90 -5.16 -12.78
C LEU A 51 -6.86 -4.01 -11.75
N ILE A 52 -7.42 -4.23 -10.55
CA ILE A 52 -7.36 -3.23 -9.46
C ILE A 52 -5.91 -2.98 -9.01
N ASN A 53 -5.12 -4.04 -8.87
CA ASN A 53 -3.70 -3.97 -8.51
C ASN A 53 -2.86 -3.33 -9.62
N PHE A 54 -3.20 -3.57 -10.89
CA PHE A 54 -2.55 -2.95 -12.03
C PHE A 54 -2.76 -1.43 -12.01
N ILE A 55 -4.02 -0.97 -11.91
CA ILE A 55 -4.33 0.48 -11.82
C ILE A 55 -3.61 1.10 -10.61
N TYR A 56 -3.64 0.44 -9.45
CA TYR A 56 -2.94 0.90 -8.26
C TYR A 56 -1.44 1.09 -8.49
N SER A 57 -0.78 0.06 -9.04
CA SER A 57 0.67 0.04 -9.24
C SER A 57 1.12 1.06 -10.29
N PHE A 58 0.32 1.22 -11.35
CA PHE A 58 0.59 2.14 -12.44
C PHE A 58 0.35 3.61 -12.02
N MET A 59 -0.77 3.88 -11.33
CA MET A 59 -1.05 5.21 -10.76
C MET A 59 0.00 5.65 -9.74
N ARG A 60 0.65 4.71 -9.03
CA ARG A 60 1.75 5.02 -8.12
C ARG A 60 2.97 5.58 -8.85
N ILE A 61 3.29 5.11 -10.05
CA ILE A 61 4.37 5.69 -10.87
C ILE A 61 3.93 7.03 -11.42
N LEU A 62 2.73 7.10 -12.00
CA LEU A 62 2.22 8.32 -12.63
C LEU A 62 2.15 9.49 -11.65
N LYS A 63 1.61 9.28 -10.43
CA LYS A 63 1.50 10.37 -9.45
C LYS A 63 2.86 10.94 -9.07
N ASP A 64 3.88 10.09 -8.87
CA ASP A 64 5.22 10.54 -8.51
C ASP A 64 5.87 11.26 -9.71
N LEU A 65 5.67 10.77 -10.94
CA LEU A 65 6.12 11.43 -12.16
C LEU A 65 5.53 12.84 -12.29
N PHE A 66 4.21 13.00 -12.18
CA PHE A 66 3.56 14.31 -12.32
C PHE A 66 4.02 15.30 -11.26
N VAL A 67 4.14 14.86 -10.00
CA VAL A 67 4.62 15.73 -8.93
C VAL A 67 6.07 16.13 -9.13
N MET A 68 6.94 15.22 -9.58
CA MET A 68 8.36 15.53 -9.82
C MET A 68 8.59 16.44 -11.04
N VAL A 69 7.69 16.41 -12.03
CA VAL A 69 7.76 17.27 -13.23
C VAL A 69 7.17 18.66 -12.96
N ARG A 70 5.97 18.69 -12.37
CA ARG A 70 5.15 19.93 -12.27
C ARG A 70 5.30 20.64 -10.94
N GLN A 71 5.61 19.93 -9.86
CA GLN A 71 5.65 20.46 -8.50
C GLN A 71 7.03 20.23 -7.85
N ASP A 72 7.18 20.65 -6.60
CA ASP A 72 8.33 20.27 -5.80
C ASP A 72 8.11 18.92 -5.12
N GLN A 73 9.13 18.06 -5.06
CA GLN A 73 9.10 16.79 -4.34
C GLN A 73 8.60 16.92 -2.88
N ASN A 74 8.96 17.99 -2.17
CA ASN A 74 8.51 18.19 -0.79
C ASN A 74 7.01 18.42 -0.69
N SER A 75 6.35 18.83 -1.78
CA SER A 75 4.89 18.94 -1.87
C SER A 75 4.22 17.57 -1.64
N ILE A 76 4.91 16.45 -1.90
CA ILE A 76 4.41 15.09 -1.58
C ILE A 76 4.09 14.98 -0.08
N MET A 77 4.98 15.49 0.78
CA MET A 77 4.79 15.45 2.24
C MET A 77 3.59 16.30 2.65
N PHE A 78 3.47 17.49 2.08
CA PHE A 78 2.34 18.39 2.30
C PHE A 78 1.02 17.74 1.88
N MET A 79 0.94 17.21 0.66
CA MET A 79 -0.29 16.60 0.14
C MET A 79 -0.74 15.38 0.95
N LYS A 80 0.20 14.57 1.45
CA LYS A 80 -0.10 13.41 2.30
C LYS A 80 -0.81 13.83 3.59
N ILE A 81 -0.38 14.93 4.22
CA ILE A 81 -0.91 15.40 5.50
C ILE A 81 -2.21 16.18 5.31
N PHE A 82 -2.22 17.16 4.42
CA PHE A 82 -3.31 18.14 4.33
C PHE A 82 -4.44 17.73 3.40
N TYR A 83 -4.20 16.85 2.42
CA TYR A 83 -5.25 16.38 1.52
C TYR A 83 -5.56 14.90 1.74
N VAL A 84 -4.56 14.01 1.59
CA VAL A 84 -4.80 12.55 1.58
C VAL A 84 -5.31 12.04 2.91
N LEU A 85 -4.77 12.50 4.04
CA LEU A 85 -5.19 12.06 5.38
C LEU A 85 -6.63 12.50 5.69
N PRO A 86 -7.02 13.80 5.60
CA PRO A 86 -8.40 14.23 5.80
C PRO A 86 -9.40 13.55 4.85
N ILE A 87 -9.08 13.48 3.56
CA ILE A 87 -9.95 12.85 2.56
C ILE A 87 -10.09 11.35 2.83
N SER A 88 -9.03 10.68 3.27
CA SER A 88 -9.10 9.26 3.69
C SER A 88 -10.05 9.06 4.86
N PHE A 89 -9.97 9.89 5.89
CA PHE A 89 -10.86 9.79 7.05
C PHE A 89 -12.31 10.11 6.67
N ALA A 90 -12.53 11.20 5.92
CA ALA A 90 -13.84 11.57 5.43
C ALA A 90 -14.46 10.45 4.57
N SER A 91 -13.67 9.81 3.71
CA SER A 91 -14.12 8.68 2.88
C SER A 91 -14.51 7.47 3.71
N ILE A 92 -13.78 7.17 4.79
CA ILE A 92 -14.14 6.06 5.70
C ILE A 92 -15.46 6.36 6.41
N VAL A 93 -15.65 7.58 6.92
CA VAL A 93 -16.91 8.01 7.55
C VAL A 93 -18.05 7.93 6.54
N LEU A 94 -17.84 8.41 5.31
CA LEU A 94 -18.83 8.32 4.23
C LEU A 94 -19.20 6.87 3.92
N ILE A 95 -18.22 5.97 3.82
CA ILE A 95 -18.48 4.55 3.57
C ILE A 95 -19.27 3.93 4.73
N GLN A 96 -18.91 4.22 5.97
CA GLN A 96 -19.65 3.72 7.14
C GLN A 96 -21.10 4.21 7.15
N TRP A 97 -21.31 5.48 6.85
CA TRP A 97 -22.65 6.05 6.72
C TRP A 97 -23.45 5.38 5.59
N LEU A 98 -22.83 5.18 4.42
CA LEU A 98 -23.47 4.48 3.30
C LEU A 98 -23.77 3.01 3.61
N MET A 99 -22.94 2.33 4.41
CA MET A 99 -23.13 0.93 4.81
C MET A 99 -24.36 0.70 5.70
N GLN A 100 -24.89 1.75 6.34
CA GLN A 100 -26.15 1.67 7.10
C GLN A 100 -27.34 1.41 6.16
N ASN A 101 -27.31 1.99 4.96
CA ASN A 101 -28.47 2.02 4.05
C ASN A 101 -28.25 1.22 2.75
N ARG A 102 -27.01 0.89 2.38
CA ARG A 102 -26.66 0.21 1.12
C ARG A 102 -25.79 -1.04 1.36
N SER A 103 -25.86 -2.01 0.45
CA SER A 103 -24.95 -3.17 0.45
C SER A 103 -23.51 -2.76 0.08
N VAL A 104 -22.52 -3.52 0.54
CA VAL A 104 -21.10 -3.29 0.19
C VAL A 104 -20.91 -3.34 -1.33
N SER A 105 -21.61 -4.25 -2.01
CA SER A 105 -21.64 -4.32 -3.48
C SER A 105 -22.11 -3.01 -4.13
N SER A 106 -23.17 -2.37 -3.63
CA SER A 106 -23.69 -1.11 -4.17
C SER A 106 -22.70 0.04 -3.94
N ILE A 107 -22.07 0.07 -2.76
CA ILE A 107 -21.04 1.05 -2.42
C ILE A 107 -19.82 0.86 -3.33
N PHE A 108 -19.42 -0.37 -3.58
CA PHE A 108 -18.30 -0.67 -4.48
C PHE A 108 -18.57 -0.18 -5.91
N ASN A 109 -19.80 -0.35 -6.43
CA ASN A 109 -20.22 0.23 -7.72
C ASN A 109 -20.14 1.76 -7.72
N LEU A 110 -20.67 2.41 -6.68
CA LEU A 110 -20.66 3.87 -6.57
C LEU A 110 -19.23 4.43 -6.65
N PHE A 111 -18.29 3.84 -5.90
CA PHE A 111 -16.89 4.26 -5.95
C PHE A 111 -16.25 3.96 -7.31
N LEU A 112 -16.47 2.79 -7.90
CA LEU A 112 -15.94 2.48 -9.23
C LEU A 112 -16.44 3.46 -10.30
N ILE A 113 -17.73 3.80 -10.30
CA ILE A 113 -18.31 4.81 -11.21
C ILE A 113 -17.65 6.17 -10.98
N THR A 114 -17.48 6.55 -9.71
CA THR A 114 -16.85 7.82 -9.33
C THR A 114 -15.40 7.90 -9.85
N PHE A 115 -14.59 6.87 -9.64
CA PHE A 115 -13.22 6.82 -10.16
C PHE A 115 -13.17 6.78 -11.69
N THR A 116 -14.12 6.09 -12.33
CA THR A 116 -14.25 6.08 -13.80
C THR A 116 -14.48 7.50 -14.32
N ALA A 117 -15.42 8.24 -13.71
CA ALA A 117 -15.69 9.63 -14.07
C ALA A 117 -14.46 10.52 -13.86
N PHE A 118 -13.70 10.34 -12.76
CA PHE A 118 -12.45 11.06 -12.54
C PHE A 118 -11.40 10.76 -13.60
N PHE A 119 -11.22 9.50 -14.00
CA PHE A 119 -10.23 9.15 -15.04
C PHE A 119 -10.60 9.72 -16.40
N PHE A 120 -11.86 9.63 -16.83
CA PHE A 120 -12.28 10.28 -18.08
C PHE A 120 -12.18 11.81 -17.99
N GLY A 121 -12.58 12.41 -16.86
CA GLY A 121 -12.44 13.84 -16.62
C GLY A 121 -10.98 14.31 -16.73
N LEU A 122 -10.04 13.58 -16.13
CA LEU A 122 -8.60 13.86 -16.26
C LEU A 122 -8.15 13.70 -17.72
N GLY A 123 -8.62 12.67 -18.43
CA GLY A 123 -8.35 12.49 -19.86
C GLY A 123 -8.75 13.71 -20.69
N VAL A 124 -9.93 14.27 -20.43
CA VAL A 124 -10.42 15.49 -21.11
C VAL A 124 -9.58 16.71 -20.73
N VAL A 125 -9.25 16.89 -19.44
CA VAL A 125 -8.42 18.03 -18.98
C VAL A 125 -7.06 18.06 -19.67
N PHE A 126 -6.41 16.90 -19.88
CA PHE A 126 -5.12 16.84 -20.59
C PHE A 126 -5.24 17.16 -22.09
N LEU A 127 -6.40 16.94 -22.73
CA LEU A 127 -6.62 17.33 -24.12
C LEU A 127 -6.75 18.85 -24.28
N TYR A 128 -7.38 19.51 -23.30
CA TYR A 128 -7.64 20.95 -23.33
C TYR A 128 -6.72 21.77 -22.41
N GLU A 129 -5.60 21.19 -21.98
CA GLU A 129 -4.71 21.77 -20.97
C GLU A 129 -4.26 23.20 -21.31
N LYS A 130 -3.95 23.47 -22.59
CA LYS A 130 -3.54 24.81 -23.06
C LYS A 130 -4.62 25.90 -22.93
N THR A 131 -5.89 25.50 -22.82
CA THR A 131 -7.04 26.42 -22.76
C THR A 131 -7.60 26.52 -21.34
N LEU A 132 -7.51 25.45 -20.56
CA LEU A 132 -8.09 25.34 -19.21
C LEU A 132 -7.13 25.74 -18.10
N LEU A 133 -5.81 25.56 -18.28
CA LEU A 133 -4.83 25.91 -17.26
C LEU A 133 -4.12 27.23 -17.64
N PRO A 134 -4.21 28.28 -16.81
CA PRO A 134 -3.41 29.48 -17.01
C PRO A 134 -1.92 29.12 -16.97
N SER A 135 -1.15 29.60 -17.95
CA SER A 135 0.27 29.32 -18.19
C SER A 135 1.07 29.02 -16.90
N GLY A 136 1.44 27.76 -16.70
CA GLY A 136 2.08 27.20 -15.49
C GLY A 136 3.48 27.71 -15.13
N PHE A 137 3.88 28.88 -15.61
CA PHE A 137 5.22 29.44 -15.39
C PHE A 137 5.26 30.62 -14.41
N LYS A 138 4.14 31.30 -14.12
CA LYS A 138 4.20 32.59 -13.42
C LYS A 138 4.66 32.53 -11.95
N PHE A 139 4.47 31.42 -11.23
CA PHE A 139 4.86 31.32 -9.81
C PHE A 139 6.10 30.45 -9.53
N LYS A 140 6.47 29.55 -10.45
CA LYS A 140 7.72 28.79 -10.31
C LYS A 140 8.93 29.73 -10.35
N ASP A 141 8.87 30.78 -11.18
CA ASP A 141 9.88 31.83 -11.23
C ASP A 141 9.86 32.75 -10.01
N VAL A 142 8.67 33.10 -9.49
CA VAL A 142 8.51 33.94 -8.27
C VAL A 142 9.15 33.28 -7.04
N PHE A 143 9.12 31.94 -6.95
CA PHE A 143 9.75 31.19 -5.85
C PHE A 143 11.11 30.57 -6.19
N ALA A 144 11.52 30.52 -7.47
CA ALA A 144 12.86 30.08 -7.88
C ALA A 144 13.94 31.07 -7.44
N ASP A 145 13.60 32.35 -7.39
CA ASP A 145 14.53 33.47 -7.18
C ASP A 145 14.99 33.68 -5.74
N HIS A 146 14.70 32.78 -4.79
CA HIS A 146 15.03 32.92 -3.35
C HIS A 146 14.44 34.19 -2.67
N LYS A 147 13.71 35.04 -3.41
CA LYS A 147 13.06 36.28 -2.94
C LYS A 147 11.84 36.02 -2.03
N GLY A 148 11.35 34.79 -1.97
CA GLY A 148 10.29 34.35 -1.05
C GLY A 148 10.79 33.74 0.27
N GLY A 149 12.09 33.79 0.55
CA GLY A 149 12.71 33.26 1.78
C GLY A 149 12.44 34.14 3.01
N MET A 150 11.17 34.31 3.38
CA MET A 150 10.83 34.79 4.73
C MET A 150 10.63 33.58 5.64
N ARG A 151 11.39 33.53 6.74
CA ARG A 151 11.34 32.49 7.77
C ARG A 151 9.88 32.19 8.17
N GLY A 152 9.46 30.93 8.05
CA GLY A 152 8.12 30.46 8.44
C GLY A 152 7.12 30.27 7.29
N LEU A 153 7.37 30.77 6.08
CA LEU A 153 6.48 30.63 4.92
C LEU A 153 6.69 29.35 4.08
N ASN A 154 7.62 28.46 4.46
CA ASN A 154 7.89 27.23 3.71
C ASN A 154 6.64 26.33 3.60
N VAL A 155 5.79 26.28 4.63
CA VAL A 155 4.51 25.54 4.55
C VAL A 155 3.55 26.22 3.58
N LEU A 156 3.46 27.55 3.60
CA LEU A 156 2.63 28.31 2.66
C LEU A 156 3.13 28.16 1.22
N LYS A 157 4.45 28.09 1.01
CA LYS A 157 5.06 27.80 -0.29
C LYS A 157 4.56 26.48 -0.86
N TYR A 158 4.59 25.40 -0.07
CA TYR A 158 4.08 24.11 -0.55
C TYR A 158 2.56 24.13 -0.78
N PHE A 159 1.81 24.83 0.06
CA PHE A 159 0.37 25.06 -0.17
C PHE A 159 0.13 25.77 -1.50
N LEU A 160 0.81 26.89 -1.76
CA LEU A 160 0.69 27.68 -2.99
C LEU A 160 1.10 26.89 -4.25
N ILE A 161 2.17 26.09 -4.18
CA ILE A 161 2.57 25.20 -5.27
C ILE A 161 1.48 24.16 -5.57
N THR A 162 0.88 23.56 -4.53
CA THR A 162 -0.20 22.60 -4.73
C THR A 162 -1.49 23.24 -5.26
N ALA A 163 -1.80 24.46 -4.83
CA ALA A 163 -2.96 25.21 -5.31
C ALA A 163 -2.80 25.68 -6.76
N ASN A 164 -1.58 26.04 -7.17
CA ASN A 164 -1.28 26.51 -8.52
C ASN A 164 -1.29 25.39 -9.57
N GLU A 165 -0.95 24.15 -9.19
CA GLU A 165 -0.94 22.99 -10.08
C GLU A 165 -1.98 21.93 -9.63
N PRO A 166 -3.30 22.24 -9.73
CA PRO A 166 -4.35 21.39 -9.17
C PRO A 166 -4.43 20.02 -9.84
N VAL A 167 -4.06 19.90 -11.12
CA VAL A 167 -4.10 18.63 -11.87
C VAL A 167 -3.17 17.59 -11.24
N SER A 168 -1.92 17.96 -10.95
CA SER A 168 -0.95 17.06 -10.30
C SER A 168 -1.42 16.66 -8.89
N THR A 169 -1.97 17.60 -8.13
CA THR A 169 -2.50 17.35 -6.78
C THR A 169 -3.71 16.43 -6.80
N ILE A 170 -4.66 16.62 -7.74
CA ILE A 170 -5.82 15.73 -7.90
C ILE A 170 -5.38 14.32 -8.27
N ILE A 171 -4.45 14.16 -9.23
CA ILE A 171 -3.91 12.85 -9.61
C ILE A 171 -3.28 12.15 -8.40
N PHE A 172 -2.53 12.90 -7.58
CA PHE A 172 -1.92 12.36 -6.37
C PHE A 172 -2.96 11.86 -5.36
N ILE A 173 -4.01 12.65 -5.10
CA ILE A 173 -5.10 12.29 -4.20
C ILE A 173 -5.85 11.06 -4.73
N VAL A 174 -6.25 11.07 -6.01
CA VAL A 174 -6.97 9.96 -6.66
C VAL A 174 -6.15 8.67 -6.59
N ALA A 175 -4.85 8.73 -6.85
CA ALA A 175 -3.96 7.57 -6.78
C ALA A 175 -3.83 6.98 -5.36
N GLU A 176 -3.72 7.82 -4.33
CA GLU A 176 -3.69 7.37 -2.93
C GLU A 176 -5.06 6.84 -2.46
N MET A 177 -6.16 7.44 -2.94
CA MET A 177 -7.52 6.98 -2.63
C MET A 177 -7.82 5.63 -3.30
N TRP A 178 -7.40 5.42 -4.55
CA TRP A 178 -7.60 4.15 -5.25
C TRP A 178 -7.03 2.96 -4.47
N GLY A 179 -5.75 3.02 -4.09
CA GLY A 179 -5.10 1.92 -3.38
C GLY A 179 -5.70 1.65 -2.01
N SER A 180 -6.21 2.69 -1.34
CA SER A 180 -6.69 2.53 0.03
C SER A 180 -8.17 2.24 0.17
N LEU A 181 -9.02 2.80 -0.70
CA LEU A 181 -10.46 2.61 -0.66
C LEU A 181 -10.88 1.41 -1.52
N LEU A 182 -10.45 1.35 -2.78
CA LEU A 182 -10.88 0.28 -3.68
C LEU A 182 -10.14 -1.03 -3.40
N MET A 183 -8.80 -1.02 -3.45
CA MET A 183 -8.01 -2.25 -3.29
C MET A 183 -8.09 -2.80 -1.85
N ALA A 184 -7.76 -1.99 -0.84
CA ALA A 184 -7.61 -2.49 0.53
C ALA A 184 -8.95 -2.68 1.27
N TYR A 185 -9.95 -1.82 1.04
CA TYR A 185 -11.19 -1.82 1.83
C TYR A 185 -12.38 -2.43 1.08
N LEU A 186 -12.82 -1.82 -0.03
CA LEU A 186 -14.05 -2.20 -0.71
C LEU A 186 -13.94 -3.57 -1.38
N PHE A 187 -12.84 -3.85 -2.08
CA PHE A 187 -12.64 -5.15 -2.73
C PHE A 187 -12.52 -6.29 -1.71
N MET A 188 -11.77 -6.08 -0.63
CA MET A 188 -11.64 -7.09 0.43
C MET A 188 -12.98 -7.33 1.15
N SER A 189 -13.76 -6.27 1.37
CA SER A 189 -15.10 -6.38 1.94
C SER A 189 -16.07 -7.09 0.98
N PHE A 190 -15.97 -6.81 -0.32
CA PHE A 190 -16.73 -7.51 -1.37
C PHE A 190 -16.36 -9.01 -1.44
N LEU A 191 -15.07 -9.35 -1.34
CA LEU A 191 -14.62 -10.75 -1.26
C LEU A 191 -15.16 -11.46 -0.01
N ASN A 192 -15.16 -10.80 1.14
CA ASN A 192 -15.68 -11.36 2.39
C ASN A 192 -17.19 -11.62 2.34
N GLU A 193 -17.96 -10.77 1.65
CA GLU A 193 -19.40 -11.03 1.44
C GLU A 193 -19.64 -12.13 0.40
N SER A 194 -18.74 -12.27 -0.59
CA SER A 194 -18.91 -13.20 -1.70
C SER A 194 -18.40 -14.62 -1.41
N CYS A 195 -17.46 -14.81 -0.48
CA CYS A 195 -16.80 -16.09 -0.20
C CYS A 195 -16.99 -16.52 1.26
N THR A 196 -17.02 -17.84 1.51
CA THR A 196 -16.95 -18.35 2.90
C THR A 196 -15.55 -18.11 3.49
N ILE A 197 -15.43 -18.10 4.81
CA ILE A 197 -14.14 -17.88 5.51
C ILE A 197 -13.09 -18.91 5.05
N ARG A 198 -13.50 -20.16 4.84
CA ARG A 198 -12.64 -21.24 4.39
C ARG A 198 -12.22 -21.04 2.92
N GLN A 199 -13.15 -20.70 2.03
CA GLN A 199 -12.85 -20.33 0.64
C GLN A 199 -11.89 -19.13 0.54
N PHE A 200 -12.18 -18.07 1.29
CA PHE A 200 -11.38 -16.84 1.29
C PHE A 200 -9.92 -17.12 1.67
N THR A 201 -9.70 -17.91 2.72
CA THR A 201 -8.35 -18.27 3.18
C THR A 201 -7.56 -19.04 2.10
N ARG A 202 -8.22 -19.88 1.29
CA ARG A 202 -7.59 -20.60 0.16
C ARG A 202 -7.31 -19.71 -1.04
N PHE A 203 -8.14 -18.70 -1.31
CA PHE A 203 -7.99 -17.83 -2.48
C PHE A 203 -6.94 -16.73 -2.28
N LEU A 204 -6.65 -16.37 -1.03
CA LEU A 204 -5.69 -15.31 -0.71
C LEU A 204 -4.28 -15.53 -1.30
N PRO A 205 -3.61 -16.70 -1.12
CA PRO A 205 -2.26 -16.89 -1.68
C PRO A 205 -2.21 -16.76 -3.22
N PRO A 206 -3.11 -17.40 -3.99
CA PRO A 206 -3.22 -17.16 -5.44
C PRO A 206 -3.51 -15.70 -5.81
N PHE A 207 -4.35 -14.98 -5.05
CA PHE A 207 -4.60 -13.56 -5.28
C PHE A 207 -3.33 -12.71 -5.09
N TYR A 208 -2.48 -13.02 -4.10
CA TYR A 208 -1.19 -12.35 -3.95
C TYR A 208 -0.27 -12.59 -5.14
N ILE A 209 -0.27 -13.79 -5.75
CA ILE A 209 0.50 -14.05 -6.97
C ILE A 209 -0.02 -13.18 -8.12
N ILE A 210 -1.35 -13.13 -8.31
CA ILE A 210 -1.98 -12.28 -9.34
C ILE A 210 -1.66 -10.79 -9.12
N ALA A 211 -1.67 -10.32 -7.88
CA ALA A 211 -1.32 -8.94 -7.55
C ALA A 211 0.13 -8.59 -7.92
N ASN A 212 1.08 -9.50 -7.66
CA ASN A 212 2.47 -9.28 -8.04
C ASN A 212 2.69 -9.40 -9.56
N LEU A 213 1.92 -10.25 -10.25
CA LEU A 213 1.91 -10.29 -11.71
C LEU A 213 1.40 -8.97 -12.31
N ALA A 214 0.33 -8.41 -11.74
CA ALA A 214 -0.17 -7.09 -12.11
C ALA A 214 0.85 -5.97 -11.87
N LEU A 215 1.63 -6.06 -10.78
CA LEU A 215 2.74 -5.15 -10.49
C LEU A 215 3.85 -5.25 -11.56
N LEU A 216 4.20 -6.47 -12.01
CA LEU A 216 5.17 -6.68 -13.08
C LEU A 216 4.69 -6.05 -14.40
N ILE A 217 3.45 -6.32 -14.79
CA ILE A 217 2.85 -5.77 -16.02
C ILE A 217 2.84 -4.24 -15.96
N SER A 218 2.47 -3.66 -14.81
CA SER A 218 2.54 -2.20 -14.58
C SER A 218 3.95 -1.64 -14.80
N GLY A 219 4.98 -2.33 -14.30
CA GLY A 219 6.37 -1.93 -14.50
C GLY A 219 6.79 -1.94 -15.98
N LEU A 220 6.41 -2.98 -16.72
CA LEU A 220 6.69 -3.10 -18.16
C LEU A 220 5.98 -2.01 -18.98
N VAL A 221 4.69 -1.81 -18.74
CA VAL A 221 3.89 -0.75 -19.40
C VAL A 221 4.47 0.62 -19.09
N SER A 222 4.89 0.87 -17.83
CA SER A 222 5.53 2.13 -17.45
C SER A 222 6.88 2.35 -18.15
N SER A 223 7.63 1.28 -18.40
CA SER A 223 8.88 1.35 -19.17
C SER A 223 8.61 1.74 -20.62
N GLN A 224 7.65 1.08 -21.27
CA GLN A 224 7.24 1.41 -22.64
C GLN A 224 6.72 2.84 -22.76
N PHE A 225 5.89 3.26 -21.80
CA PHE A 225 5.38 4.63 -21.71
C PHE A 225 6.51 5.66 -21.67
N ARG A 226 7.57 5.40 -20.88
CA ARG A 226 8.73 6.30 -20.80
C ARG A 226 9.50 6.37 -22.12
N GLU A 227 9.70 5.25 -22.81
CA GLU A 227 10.41 5.26 -24.11
C GLU A 227 9.61 6.00 -25.19
N LEU A 228 8.27 5.82 -25.22
CA LEU A 228 7.40 6.57 -26.13
C LEU A 228 7.47 8.09 -25.85
N ARG A 229 7.50 8.49 -24.56
CA ARG A 229 7.57 9.90 -24.15
C ARG A 229 8.81 10.61 -24.71
N LYS A 230 9.96 9.92 -24.77
CA LYS A 230 11.22 10.48 -25.27
C LYS A 230 11.18 10.80 -26.76
N GLY A 231 10.46 9.99 -27.53
CA GLY A 231 10.34 10.16 -28.98
C GLY A 231 9.31 11.21 -29.41
N PHE A 232 8.52 11.74 -28.48
CA PHE A 232 7.36 12.59 -28.78
C PHE A 232 7.57 14.06 -28.45
N THR A 233 7.01 14.92 -29.30
CA THR A 233 6.90 16.36 -29.04
C THR A 233 5.98 16.67 -27.85
N TYR A 234 6.02 17.89 -27.31
CA TYR A 234 5.18 18.28 -26.18
C TYR A 234 3.67 18.05 -26.42
N ALA A 235 3.17 18.39 -27.63
CA ALA A 235 1.77 18.19 -27.98
C ALA A 235 1.39 16.69 -28.05
N GLN A 236 2.26 15.87 -28.62
CA GLN A 236 2.06 14.41 -28.66
C GLN A 236 2.11 13.80 -27.24
N ASN A 237 2.96 14.33 -26.36
CA ASN A 237 3.00 13.91 -24.96
C ASN A 237 1.72 14.25 -24.19
N GLN A 238 1.07 15.39 -24.47
CA GLN A 238 -0.26 15.69 -23.89
C GLN A 238 -1.34 14.70 -24.33
N VAL A 239 -1.36 14.35 -25.63
CA VAL A 239 -2.27 13.33 -26.14
C VAL A 239 -1.98 11.95 -25.52
N LEU A 240 -0.71 11.62 -25.32
CA LEU A 240 -0.31 10.38 -24.64
C LEU A 240 -0.76 10.34 -23.18
N TYR A 241 -0.67 11.45 -22.43
CA TYR A 241 -1.20 11.50 -21.07
C TYR A 241 -2.73 11.34 -21.05
N SER A 242 -3.43 12.00 -21.97
CA SER A 242 -4.88 11.85 -22.10
C SER A 242 -5.30 10.40 -22.40
N SER A 243 -4.64 9.77 -23.38
CA SER A 243 -4.97 8.41 -23.79
C SER A 243 -4.79 7.42 -22.65
N ILE A 244 -3.79 7.61 -21.79
CA ILE A 244 -3.56 6.79 -20.60
C ILE A 244 -4.73 6.90 -19.61
N PHE A 245 -5.17 8.12 -19.29
CA PHE A 245 -6.29 8.29 -18.37
C PHE A 245 -7.61 7.74 -18.95
N ILE A 246 -7.81 7.86 -20.27
CA ILE A 246 -8.94 7.23 -20.96
C ILE A 246 -8.85 5.70 -20.86
N ILE A 247 -7.68 5.10 -21.09
CA ILE A 247 -7.47 3.65 -20.94
C ILE A 247 -7.74 3.20 -19.51
N LEU A 248 -7.27 3.93 -18.50
CA LEU A 248 -7.56 3.63 -17.10
C LEU A 248 -9.06 3.71 -16.78
N GLY A 249 -9.76 4.69 -17.34
CA GLY A 249 -11.23 4.79 -17.28
C GLY A 249 -11.92 3.59 -17.93
N SER A 250 -11.47 3.18 -19.12
CA SER A 250 -11.99 1.99 -19.82
C SER A 250 -11.77 0.70 -19.03
N ILE A 251 -10.61 0.52 -18.39
CA ILE A 251 -10.38 -0.63 -17.50
C ILE A 251 -11.36 -0.62 -16.32
N CYS A 252 -11.70 0.56 -15.79
CA CYS A 252 -12.72 0.67 -14.74
C CYS A 252 -14.13 0.29 -15.22
N LEU A 253 -14.49 0.61 -16.47
CA LEU A 253 -15.74 0.14 -17.08
C LEU A 253 -15.74 -1.39 -17.24
N VAL A 254 -14.61 -1.98 -17.66
CA VAL A 254 -14.46 -3.45 -17.71
C VAL A 254 -14.63 -4.06 -16.33
N LEU A 255 -14.06 -3.44 -15.27
CA LEU A 255 -14.26 -3.88 -13.89
C LEU A 255 -15.74 -3.83 -13.46
N LEU A 256 -16.47 -2.77 -13.82
CA LEU A 256 -17.90 -2.64 -13.55
C LEU A 256 -18.69 -3.74 -14.29
N TYR A 257 -18.38 -4.00 -15.56
CA TYR A 257 -18.99 -5.06 -16.34
C TYR A 257 -18.69 -6.45 -15.75
N MET A 258 -17.44 -6.74 -15.39
CA MET A 258 -17.05 -8.00 -14.76
C MET A 258 -17.77 -8.21 -13.43
N LYS A 259 -17.91 -7.16 -12.61
CA LYS A 259 -18.68 -7.24 -11.37
C LYS A 259 -20.15 -7.50 -11.62
N PHE A 260 -20.77 -6.80 -12.58
CA PHE A 260 -22.16 -7.04 -12.96
C PHE A 260 -22.36 -8.49 -13.43
N TYR A 261 -21.47 -9.00 -14.28
CA TYR A 261 -21.48 -10.38 -14.75
C TYR A 261 -21.30 -11.38 -13.60
N PHE A 262 -20.38 -11.10 -12.67
CA PHE A 262 -20.18 -11.92 -11.47
C PHE A 262 -21.46 -12.02 -10.62
N GLU A 263 -22.10 -10.89 -10.35
CA GLU A 263 -23.29 -10.83 -9.49
C GLU A 263 -24.52 -11.49 -10.13
N THR A 264 -24.69 -11.35 -11.44
CA THR A 264 -25.86 -11.87 -12.17
C THR A 264 -25.71 -13.33 -12.61
N LYS A 265 -24.51 -13.77 -13.02
CA LYS A 265 -24.31 -15.10 -13.64
C LYS A 265 -23.57 -16.10 -12.77
N VAL A 266 -22.69 -15.66 -11.87
CA VAL A 266 -21.80 -16.56 -11.13
C VAL A 266 -22.20 -16.70 -9.67
N ASN A 267 -22.52 -15.60 -8.99
CA ASN A 267 -22.93 -15.64 -7.59
C ASN A 267 -24.40 -16.10 -7.42
N ALA A 268 -25.18 -16.11 -8.50
CA ALA A 268 -26.56 -16.59 -8.52
C ALA A 268 -26.67 -18.13 -8.51
N ILE A 269 -25.58 -18.85 -8.79
CA ILE A 269 -25.55 -20.31 -8.80
C ILE A 269 -25.02 -20.78 -7.44
N PRO A 270 -25.81 -21.46 -6.59
CA PRO A 270 -25.31 -22.02 -5.35
C PRO A 270 -24.29 -23.13 -5.64
N ILE A 271 -23.05 -22.95 -5.19
CA ILE A 271 -21.91 -23.86 -5.50
C ILE A 271 -21.81 -25.01 -4.48
N PHE A 272 -22.40 -24.87 -3.29
CA PHE A 272 -22.33 -25.85 -2.19
C PHE A 272 -23.59 -25.77 -1.30
N LEU A 273 -23.96 -26.89 -0.68
CA LEU A 273 -24.89 -26.92 0.46
C LEU A 273 -24.10 -26.50 1.71
N SER A 274 -24.47 -25.38 2.33
CA SER A 274 -23.79 -24.89 3.54
C SER A 274 -24.00 -25.89 4.69
N SER A 275 -22.96 -26.64 5.05
CA SER A 275 -22.99 -27.46 6.27
C SER A 275 -23.06 -26.50 7.47
N ASN A 276 -24.16 -26.59 8.20
CA ASN A 276 -24.57 -25.76 9.32
C ASN A 276 -24.94 -24.30 8.99
N THR A 277 -26.25 -24.06 9.01
CA THR A 277 -26.91 -22.82 9.41
C THR A 277 -26.41 -22.33 10.76
N ILE A 278 -25.19 -21.78 10.82
CA ILE A 278 -24.92 -20.74 11.79
C ILE A 278 -25.74 -19.56 11.31
N LYS A 279 -26.89 -19.34 11.95
CA LYS A 279 -27.72 -18.13 11.83
C LYS A 279 -26.79 -16.96 11.53
N LYS A 280 -27.03 -16.29 10.40
CA LYS A 280 -26.46 -14.99 10.03
C LYS A 280 -26.39 -14.15 11.31
N LYS A 281 -25.25 -14.19 12.01
CA LYS A 281 -25.06 -13.38 13.22
C LYS A 281 -24.97 -11.98 12.65
N GLN A 282 -26.08 -11.28 12.82
CA GLN A 282 -26.35 -9.87 12.69
C GLN A 282 -25.20 -9.08 12.03
N LYS A 283 -25.52 -8.35 10.96
CA LYS A 283 -24.77 -7.16 10.55
C LYS A 283 -24.62 -6.25 11.78
N VAL A 284 -23.63 -6.50 12.61
CA VAL A 284 -23.15 -5.51 13.56
C VAL A 284 -22.01 -4.87 12.81
N SER A 285 -22.34 -3.85 12.02
CA SER A 285 -21.42 -2.78 11.71
C SER A 285 -21.07 -2.12 13.05
N VAL A 286 -20.22 -2.77 13.83
CA VAL A 286 -19.80 -2.22 15.12
C VAL A 286 -18.84 -1.09 14.82
N GLY A 287 -19.06 0.05 15.48
CA GLY A 287 -18.31 1.27 15.25
C GLY A 287 -16.81 1.02 15.32
N PHE A 288 -16.09 1.52 14.32
CA PHE A 288 -14.64 1.63 14.27
C PHE A 288 -13.99 2.08 15.60
N GLN A 289 -14.71 2.89 16.37
CA GLN A 289 -14.34 3.36 17.70
C GLN A 289 -14.23 2.24 18.75
N GLU A 290 -15.11 1.26 18.74
CA GLU A 290 -15.01 0.09 19.64
C GLU A 290 -13.81 -0.79 19.29
N GLY A 291 -13.51 -0.93 18.00
CA GLY A 291 -12.31 -1.66 17.53
C GLY A 291 -11.01 -1.03 18.04
N ILE A 292 -10.92 0.30 18.02
CA ILE A 292 -9.77 1.05 18.58
C ILE A 292 -9.73 0.91 20.11
N SER A 293 -10.88 1.02 20.79
CA SER A 293 -10.96 0.89 22.25
C SER A 293 -10.46 -0.48 22.72
N ILE A 294 -10.95 -1.57 22.11
CA ILE A 294 -10.51 -2.93 22.43
C ILE A 294 -9.03 -3.13 22.08
N MET A 295 -8.55 -2.55 20.98
CA MET A 295 -7.13 -2.57 20.62
C MET A 295 -6.24 -1.93 21.68
N MET A 296 -6.63 -0.79 22.24
CA MET A 296 -5.86 -0.15 23.31
C MET A 296 -5.80 -0.99 24.60
N LYS A 297 -6.77 -1.89 24.80
CA LYS A 297 -6.84 -2.78 25.97
C LYS A 297 -5.97 -4.04 25.83
N SER A 298 -5.66 -4.48 24.60
CA SER A 298 -4.88 -5.69 24.34
C SER A 298 -3.44 -5.40 23.96
N LYS A 299 -2.49 -5.94 24.73
CA LYS A 299 -1.04 -5.78 24.48
C LYS A 299 -0.61 -6.42 23.17
N LEU A 300 -1.15 -7.59 22.84
CA LEU A 300 -0.86 -8.30 21.60
C LEU A 300 -1.32 -7.50 20.39
N LEU A 301 -2.55 -7.03 20.45
CA LEU A 301 -3.16 -6.33 19.34
C LEU A 301 -2.53 -4.95 19.11
N MET A 302 -2.18 -4.26 20.19
CA MET A 302 -1.35 -3.06 20.13
C MET A 302 0.01 -3.36 19.48
N SER A 303 0.66 -4.48 19.83
CA SER A 303 1.94 -4.86 19.24
C SER A 303 1.84 -5.13 17.73
N LEU A 304 0.75 -5.77 17.26
CA LEU A 304 0.45 -5.92 15.83
C LEU A 304 0.28 -4.57 15.12
N CYS A 305 -0.38 -3.62 15.76
CA CYS A 305 -0.52 -2.26 15.22
C CYS A 305 0.84 -1.55 15.16
N ILE A 306 1.64 -1.66 16.22
CA ILE A 306 2.97 -1.06 16.33
C ILE A 306 3.92 -1.55 15.23
N ILE A 307 3.94 -2.85 14.93
CA ILE A 307 4.82 -3.37 13.87
C ILE A 307 4.46 -2.80 12.49
N VAL A 308 3.15 -2.69 12.18
CA VAL A 308 2.68 -2.12 10.90
C VAL A 308 2.96 -0.61 10.85
N PHE A 309 2.77 0.06 11.98
CA PHE A 309 3.00 1.48 12.12
C PHE A 309 4.47 1.88 11.90
N PHE A 310 5.40 1.25 12.61
CA PHE A 310 6.82 1.56 12.50
C PHE A 310 7.43 1.14 11.17
N TYR A 311 6.96 0.05 10.56
CA TYR A 311 7.30 -0.26 9.17
C TYR A 311 6.99 0.93 8.25
N ASN A 312 5.76 1.47 8.31
CA ASN A 312 5.33 2.52 7.41
C ASN A 312 6.02 3.86 7.67
N ILE A 313 6.30 4.19 8.95
CA ILE A 313 7.07 5.40 9.28
C ILE A 313 8.48 5.28 8.72
N THR A 314 9.22 4.25 9.12
CA THR A 314 10.64 4.09 8.75
C THR A 314 10.82 3.97 7.23
N PHE A 315 9.95 3.22 6.55
CA PHE A 315 9.92 3.16 5.09
C PHE A 315 9.72 4.55 4.46
N ASN A 316 8.76 5.34 4.93
CA ASN A 316 8.48 6.66 4.39
C ASN A 316 9.61 7.67 4.66
N LEU A 317 10.30 7.55 5.81
CA LEU A 317 11.48 8.37 6.13
C LEU A 317 12.62 8.11 5.14
N ILE A 318 12.97 6.84 4.94
CA ILE A 318 14.02 6.45 3.98
C ILE A 318 13.62 6.83 2.55
N GLU A 319 12.38 6.56 2.13
CA GLU A 319 11.86 6.90 0.81
C GLU A 319 11.94 8.41 0.52
N SER A 320 11.65 9.23 1.53
CA SER A 320 11.69 10.69 1.40
C SER A 320 13.11 11.23 1.15
N VAL A 321 14.09 10.72 1.91
CA VAL A 321 15.50 11.08 1.73
C VAL A 321 16.03 10.55 0.40
N TYR A 322 15.69 9.32 0.04
CA TYR A 322 16.04 8.70 -1.23
C TYR A 322 15.54 9.50 -2.44
N LYS A 323 14.26 9.89 -2.44
CA LYS A 323 13.70 10.71 -3.52
C LYS A 323 14.41 12.07 -3.63
N ALA A 324 14.84 12.64 -2.50
CA ALA A 324 15.60 13.88 -2.49
C ALA A 324 17.00 13.69 -3.07
N GLY A 325 17.61 12.52 -2.85
CA GLY A 325 18.87 12.11 -3.49
C GLY A 325 18.73 11.99 -5.01
N ILE A 326 17.67 11.35 -5.50
CA ILE A 326 17.34 11.27 -6.93
C ILE A 326 17.24 12.67 -7.54
N LYS A 327 16.51 13.59 -6.90
CA LYS A 327 16.35 14.96 -7.37
C LYS A 327 17.68 15.72 -7.41
N ALA A 328 18.53 15.58 -6.40
CA ALA A 328 19.85 16.21 -6.34
C ALA A 328 20.80 15.66 -7.43
N ALA A 329 20.81 14.35 -7.62
CA ALA A 329 21.59 13.69 -8.66
C ALA A 329 21.12 14.10 -10.07
N SER A 330 19.81 14.16 -10.30
CA SER A 330 19.24 14.56 -11.60
C SER A 330 19.65 15.99 -11.97
N LYS A 331 19.64 16.92 -11.01
CA LYS A 331 20.11 18.30 -11.22
C LYS A 331 21.60 18.35 -11.56
N THR A 332 22.42 17.57 -10.87
CA THR A 332 23.87 17.51 -11.12
C THR A 332 24.21 16.87 -12.47
N LEU A 333 23.42 15.88 -12.90
CA LEU A 333 23.61 15.17 -14.18
C LEU A 333 22.95 15.89 -15.38
N GLY A 334 22.23 16.99 -15.17
CA GLY A 334 21.51 17.70 -16.23
C GLY A 334 20.33 16.90 -16.82
N LEU A 335 19.79 15.93 -16.09
CA LEU A 335 18.68 15.08 -16.53
C LEU A 335 17.33 15.61 -16.05
N GLU A 336 16.25 15.30 -16.79
CA GLU A 336 14.89 15.62 -16.36
C GLU A 336 14.53 14.82 -15.09
N VAL A 337 14.20 15.54 -14.00
CA VAL A 337 13.90 14.94 -12.68
C VAL A 337 12.80 13.89 -12.74
N GLY A 338 11.75 14.15 -13.52
CA GLY A 338 10.64 13.22 -13.70
C GLY A 338 11.07 11.91 -14.35
N GLU A 339 11.85 11.99 -15.43
CA GLU A 339 12.33 10.80 -16.15
C GLU A 339 13.31 9.98 -15.30
N TYR A 340 14.26 10.66 -14.65
CA TYR A 340 15.24 9.99 -13.80
C TYR A 340 14.56 9.28 -12.62
N SER A 341 13.60 9.94 -11.96
CA SER A 341 12.82 9.30 -10.89
C SER A 341 11.96 8.14 -11.41
N ALA A 342 11.32 8.28 -12.57
CA ALA A 342 10.51 7.22 -13.16
C ALA A 342 11.34 5.98 -13.51
N LYS A 343 12.57 6.16 -14.02
CA LYS A 343 13.51 5.05 -14.29
C LYS A 343 13.76 4.21 -13.04
N PHE A 344 14.15 4.83 -11.93
CA PHE A 344 14.40 4.11 -10.67
C PHE A 344 13.15 3.44 -10.13
N ASN A 345 11.99 4.11 -10.18
CA ASN A 345 10.72 3.53 -9.75
C ASN A 345 10.32 2.31 -10.60
N THR A 346 10.56 2.32 -11.91
CA THR A 346 10.30 1.18 -12.79
C THR A 346 11.20 -0.01 -12.43
N ILE A 347 12.50 0.22 -12.23
CA ILE A 347 13.44 -0.85 -11.87
C ILE A 347 13.07 -1.45 -10.51
N ASP A 348 12.77 -0.60 -9.53
CA ASP A 348 12.27 -1.01 -8.21
C ASP A 348 11.02 -1.89 -8.32
N GLN A 349 10.02 -1.49 -9.12
CA GLN A 349 8.80 -2.30 -9.29
C GLN A 349 9.06 -3.67 -9.93
N ILE A 350 9.87 -3.73 -10.99
CA ILE A 350 10.19 -4.99 -11.67
C ILE A 350 10.96 -5.91 -10.72
N LEU A 351 11.96 -5.37 -10.01
CA LEU A 351 12.75 -6.13 -9.04
C LEU A 351 11.87 -6.70 -7.93
N VAL A 352 11.00 -5.86 -7.33
CA VAL A 352 10.06 -6.32 -6.30
C VAL A 352 9.12 -7.40 -6.84
N ALA A 353 8.52 -7.18 -8.02
CA ALA A 353 7.56 -8.11 -8.59
C ALA A 353 8.17 -9.48 -8.88
N VAL A 354 9.30 -9.52 -9.60
CA VAL A 354 9.99 -10.77 -9.96
C VAL A 354 10.43 -11.52 -8.71
N THR A 355 11.08 -10.83 -7.76
CA THR A 355 11.58 -11.50 -6.55
C THR A 355 10.43 -12.00 -5.66
N VAL A 356 9.36 -11.22 -5.47
CA VAL A 356 8.22 -11.66 -4.65
C VAL A 356 7.47 -12.83 -5.29
N ILE A 357 7.30 -12.84 -6.62
CA ILE A 357 6.70 -13.99 -7.33
C ILE A 357 7.57 -15.24 -7.11
N THR A 358 8.87 -15.13 -7.34
CA THR A 358 9.80 -16.27 -7.15
C THR A 358 9.81 -16.76 -5.71
N LEU A 359 9.86 -15.86 -4.73
CA LEU A 359 9.85 -16.24 -3.32
C LEU A 359 8.52 -16.88 -2.91
N ASN A 360 7.37 -16.34 -3.33
CA ASN A 360 6.07 -16.90 -2.98
C ASN A 360 5.80 -18.25 -3.65
N LEU A 361 6.35 -18.49 -4.84
CA LEU A 361 6.30 -19.79 -5.52
C LEU A 361 7.34 -20.80 -4.97
N SER A 362 8.25 -20.35 -4.10
CA SER A 362 9.27 -21.20 -3.47
C SER A 362 8.86 -21.67 -2.08
N ALA A 363 9.67 -22.58 -1.51
CA ALA A 363 9.55 -23.03 -0.12
C ALA A 363 9.74 -21.90 0.93
N PHE A 364 9.99 -20.66 0.51
CA PHE A 364 10.04 -19.50 1.40
C PHE A 364 8.73 -19.26 2.16
N SER A 365 7.58 -19.55 1.53
CA SER A 365 6.28 -19.46 2.22
C SER A 365 6.13 -20.48 3.36
N THR A 366 6.74 -21.65 3.20
CA THR A 366 6.79 -22.74 4.20
C THR A 366 7.90 -22.56 5.24
N LEU A 367 8.91 -21.72 4.98
CA LEU A 367 10.02 -21.48 5.92
C LEU A 367 9.56 -20.87 7.27
N ILE A 368 8.37 -20.25 7.33
CA ILE A 368 7.80 -19.80 8.61
C ILE A 368 7.44 -21.00 9.51
N GLU A 369 7.03 -22.12 8.93
CA GLU A 369 6.69 -23.35 9.67
C GLU A 369 7.93 -24.12 10.12
N THR A 370 9.04 -24.04 9.38
CA THR A 370 10.27 -24.78 9.68
C THR A 370 11.32 -23.97 10.46
N SER A 371 11.51 -22.69 10.15
CA SER A 371 12.54 -21.82 10.76
C SER A 371 12.03 -20.96 11.93
N GLY A 372 10.75 -21.09 12.28
CA GLY A 372 10.13 -20.40 13.41
C GLY A 372 9.73 -18.95 13.11
N TRP A 373 8.68 -18.49 13.82
CA TRP A 373 8.07 -17.17 13.61
C TRP A 373 9.04 -16.01 13.92
N ILE A 374 9.93 -16.16 14.91
CA ILE A 374 10.89 -15.11 15.30
C ILE A 374 11.84 -14.74 14.15
N THR A 375 12.38 -15.75 13.45
CA THR A 375 13.37 -15.58 12.39
C THR A 375 12.78 -14.80 11.23
N MET A 376 11.57 -15.19 10.83
CA MET A 376 10.84 -14.55 9.73
C MET A 376 10.28 -13.17 10.11
N GLY A 377 9.82 -13.01 11.34
CA GLY A 377 9.38 -11.72 11.86
C GLY A 377 10.50 -10.69 11.94
N LEU A 378 11.73 -11.11 12.29
CA LEU A 378 12.89 -10.22 12.46
C LEU A 378 13.58 -9.84 11.14
N LEU A 379 13.37 -10.60 10.07
CA LEU A 379 14.06 -10.37 8.79
C LEU A 379 13.78 -8.96 8.21
N THR A 380 12.53 -8.51 8.27
CA THR A 380 12.11 -7.20 7.74
C THR A 380 12.68 -6.02 8.55
N PRO A 381 12.58 -5.95 9.89
CA PRO A 381 13.19 -4.87 10.66
C PRO A 381 14.72 -4.87 10.58
N LEU A 382 15.39 -6.03 10.53
CA LEU A 382 16.85 -6.11 10.37
C LEU A 382 17.32 -5.60 9.00
N MET A 383 16.60 -5.93 7.93
CA MET A 383 16.89 -5.34 6.62
C MET A 383 16.63 -3.83 6.62
N THR A 384 15.56 -3.38 7.28
CA THR A 384 15.26 -1.95 7.38
C THR A 384 16.36 -1.23 8.16
N LEU A 385 16.94 -1.87 9.19
CA LEU A 385 18.10 -1.36 9.93
C LEU A 385 19.30 -1.16 9.00
N LEU A 386 19.68 -2.19 8.24
CA LEU A 386 20.79 -2.13 7.28
C LEU A 386 20.54 -1.06 6.21
N GLY A 387 19.34 -1.04 5.62
CA GLY A 387 18.96 -0.05 4.62
C GLY A 387 18.97 1.38 5.17
N THR A 388 18.53 1.58 6.41
CA THR A 388 18.57 2.90 7.05
C THR A 388 20.01 3.39 7.20
N ILE A 389 20.91 2.54 7.69
CA ILE A 389 22.33 2.89 7.91
C ILE A 389 23.00 3.22 6.57
N ILE A 390 22.80 2.40 5.55
CA ILE A 390 23.48 2.55 4.26
C ILE A 390 22.92 3.74 3.47
N VAL A 391 21.59 3.84 3.33
CA VAL A 391 20.96 4.88 2.50
C VAL A 391 21.10 6.26 3.15
N LEU A 392 20.81 6.37 4.46
CA LEU A 392 20.99 7.65 5.15
C LEU A 392 22.46 7.99 5.34
N GLY A 393 23.34 7.00 5.53
CA GLY A 393 24.80 7.20 5.55
C GLY A 393 25.33 7.77 4.23
N ALA A 394 24.91 7.20 3.09
CA ALA A 394 25.25 7.72 1.77
C ALA A 394 24.70 9.14 1.54
N SER A 395 23.49 9.42 2.04
CA SER A 395 22.89 10.75 2.01
C SER A 395 23.68 11.77 2.84
N ILE A 396 24.12 11.39 4.05
CA ILE A 396 24.96 12.23 4.93
C ILE A 396 26.30 12.54 4.25
N TYR A 397 26.91 11.55 3.60
CA TYR A 397 28.17 11.72 2.88
C TYR A 397 28.04 12.74 1.74
N ASN A 398 27.07 12.57 0.84
CA ASN A 398 26.90 13.47 -0.30
C ASN A 398 26.40 14.87 0.13
N SER A 399 25.48 14.95 1.09
CA SER A 399 25.02 16.25 1.64
C SER A 399 26.11 17.00 2.41
N GLY A 400 27.02 16.27 3.08
CA GLY A 400 28.22 16.81 3.72
C GLY A 400 29.11 17.53 2.71
N LYS A 401 29.41 16.87 1.59
CA LYS A 401 30.22 17.42 0.50
C LYS A 401 29.55 18.60 -0.21
N GLU A 402 28.24 18.55 -0.45
CA GLU A 402 27.47 19.64 -1.06
C GLU A 402 27.44 20.92 -0.19
N GLY A 403 27.96 20.87 1.04
CA GLY A 403 27.91 21.98 2.00
C GLY A 403 26.49 22.21 2.57
N LEU A 404 25.57 21.29 2.32
CA LEU A 404 24.18 21.36 2.77
C LEU A 404 23.98 20.79 4.18
N ALA A 405 24.84 19.86 4.61
CA ALA A 405 24.78 19.29 5.95
C ALA A 405 25.23 20.29 7.02
N PHE A 406 25.11 19.90 8.28
CA PHE A 406 25.62 20.72 9.39
C PHE A 406 27.14 20.92 9.27
N SER A 407 27.63 22.09 9.71
CA SER A 407 29.03 22.50 9.56
C SER A 407 30.04 21.44 10.05
N TRP A 408 29.71 20.69 11.11
CA TRP A 408 30.56 19.64 11.67
C TRP A 408 30.64 18.37 10.79
N ILE A 409 29.62 18.11 9.95
CA ILE A 409 29.62 17.02 8.97
C ILE A 409 30.34 17.48 7.70
N SER A 410 30.01 18.68 7.22
CA SER A 410 30.58 19.23 5.99
C SER A 410 32.09 19.46 6.07
N SER A 411 32.64 19.74 7.25
CA SER A 411 34.09 19.83 7.45
C SER A 411 34.80 18.48 7.28
N VAL A 412 34.16 17.37 7.66
CA VAL A 412 34.74 16.02 7.58
C VAL A 412 34.79 15.51 6.13
N PHE A 413 33.78 15.85 5.32
CA PHE A 413 33.64 15.32 3.95
C PHE A 413 34.08 16.30 2.85
N LYS A 414 34.74 17.40 3.20
CA LYS A 414 35.10 18.49 2.27
C LYS A 414 36.01 18.05 1.10
N HIS A 415 36.84 17.03 1.30
CA HIS A 415 37.77 16.49 0.28
C HIS A 415 37.27 15.21 -0.41
N ALA A 416 36.04 14.80 -0.16
CA ALA A 416 35.52 13.52 -0.64
C ALA A 416 35.04 13.60 -2.11
N SER A 417 34.95 12.48 -2.82
CA SER A 417 34.41 12.41 -4.20
C SER A 417 32.87 12.39 -4.20
N TYR A 418 32.23 12.83 -5.29
CA TYR A 418 30.76 12.72 -5.37
C TYR A 418 30.39 11.26 -5.65
N ILE A 419 29.44 10.71 -4.90
CA ILE A 419 29.02 9.33 -5.11
C ILE A 419 27.48 9.24 -5.17
N TYR A 420 26.88 9.99 -6.10
CA TYR A 420 25.43 9.94 -6.34
C TYR A 420 24.95 8.58 -6.84
N SER A 421 25.79 7.86 -7.60
CA SER A 421 25.47 6.52 -8.07
C SER A 421 25.25 5.57 -6.90
N ILE A 422 26.13 5.57 -5.89
CA ILE A 422 25.95 4.68 -4.73
C ILE A 422 24.72 5.11 -3.93
N GLU A 423 24.48 6.41 -3.68
CA GLU A 423 23.27 6.87 -2.97
C GLU A 423 21.98 6.40 -3.67
N ASN A 424 21.88 6.56 -4.98
CA ASN A 424 20.66 6.23 -5.73
C ASN A 424 20.47 4.72 -5.93
N TYR A 425 21.52 3.98 -6.29
CA TYR A 425 21.40 2.53 -6.49
C TYR A 425 21.25 1.78 -5.16
N SER A 426 21.94 2.20 -4.10
CA SER A 426 21.72 1.62 -2.76
C SER A 426 20.31 1.94 -2.25
N GLY A 427 19.84 3.18 -2.41
CA GLY A 427 18.48 3.57 -2.05
C GLY A 427 17.42 2.74 -2.76
N MET A 428 17.56 2.58 -4.08
CA MET A 428 16.69 1.71 -4.88
C MET A 428 16.72 0.26 -4.36
N PHE A 429 17.92 -0.31 -4.20
CA PHE A 429 18.09 -1.71 -3.82
C PHE A 429 17.50 -2.00 -2.44
N PHE A 430 17.83 -1.20 -1.42
CA PHE A 430 17.34 -1.42 -0.06
C PHE A 430 15.85 -1.15 0.07
N LEU A 431 15.29 -0.12 -0.57
CA LEU A 431 13.84 0.12 -0.55
C LEU A 431 13.07 -1.01 -1.25
N ALA A 432 13.61 -1.53 -2.35
CA ALA A 432 13.04 -2.69 -3.03
C ALA A 432 13.10 -3.94 -2.14
N PHE A 433 14.25 -4.21 -1.49
CA PHE A 433 14.40 -5.37 -0.62
C PHE A 433 13.53 -5.30 0.64
N ILE A 434 13.35 -4.11 1.23
CA ILE A 434 12.39 -3.89 2.33
C ILE A 434 10.95 -4.19 1.88
N LYS A 435 10.57 -3.82 0.65
CA LYS A 435 9.26 -4.17 0.07
C LYS A 435 9.12 -5.67 -0.19
N ILE A 436 10.17 -6.32 -0.71
CA ILE A 436 10.19 -7.77 -0.93
C ILE A 436 9.93 -8.49 0.39
N LEU A 437 10.73 -8.21 1.42
CA LEU A 437 10.59 -8.85 2.73
C LEU A 437 9.26 -8.52 3.42
N LYS A 438 8.71 -7.32 3.18
CA LYS A 438 7.35 -7.02 3.61
C LYS A 438 6.36 -8.03 3.05
N TYR A 439 6.34 -8.19 1.72
CA TYR A 439 5.32 -9.01 1.07
C TYR A 439 5.57 -10.52 1.23
N SER A 440 6.82 -10.96 1.35
CA SER A 440 7.17 -12.38 1.45
C SER A 440 7.30 -12.90 2.88
N ALA A 441 7.65 -12.07 3.87
CA ALA A 441 7.86 -12.49 5.25
C ALA A 441 6.94 -11.77 6.24
N PHE A 442 6.98 -10.44 6.29
CA PHE A 442 6.24 -9.65 7.28
C PHE A 442 4.72 -9.86 7.19
N ASP A 443 4.15 -9.70 6.00
CA ASP A 443 2.70 -9.81 5.81
C ASP A 443 2.23 -11.25 6.07
N ILE A 444 3.01 -12.27 5.68
CA ILE A 444 2.68 -13.67 5.98
C ILE A 444 2.75 -13.96 7.49
N CYS A 445 3.78 -13.49 8.20
CA CYS A 445 3.89 -13.66 9.65
C CYS A 445 2.73 -13.00 10.40
N LYS A 446 2.35 -11.81 9.94
CA LYS A 446 1.21 -11.05 10.45
C LYS A 446 -0.11 -11.77 10.17
N GLU A 447 -0.33 -12.32 8.97
CA GLU A 447 -1.54 -13.11 8.68
C GLU A 447 -1.61 -14.38 9.52
N LYS A 448 -0.48 -15.10 9.69
CA LYS A 448 -0.41 -16.30 10.56
C LYS A 448 -0.72 -15.97 12.02
N MET A 449 -0.22 -14.84 12.52
CA MET A 449 -0.61 -14.34 13.84
C MET A 449 -2.11 -13.98 13.89
N GLY A 450 -2.63 -13.29 12.88
CA GLY A 450 -4.03 -12.91 12.79
C GLY A 450 -5.00 -14.10 12.73
N MET A 451 -4.56 -15.26 12.22
CA MET A 451 -5.33 -16.51 12.24
C MET A 451 -5.50 -17.10 13.63
N ARG A 452 -4.66 -16.74 14.59
CA ARG A 452 -4.73 -17.22 15.98
C ARG A 452 -5.57 -16.31 16.89
N ILE A 453 -6.15 -15.24 16.33
CA ILE A 453 -7.09 -14.38 17.04
C ILE A 453 -8.50 -14.95 16.84
N ASP A 454 -9.33 -14.90 17.90
CA ASP A 454 -10.73 -15.33 17.87
C ASP A 454 -11.44 -14.84 16.58
N PRO A 455 -12.02 -15.76 15.78
CA PRO A 455 -12.77 -15.44 14.57
C PRO A 455 -13.83 -14.35 14.75
N ALA A 456 -14.44 -14.23 15.94
CA ALA A 456 -15.44 -13.22 16.24
C ALA A 456 -14.91 -11.77 16.14
N HIS A 457 -13.61 -11.58 16.39
CA HIS A 457 -12.98 -10.26 16.45
C HIS A 457 -11.91 -10.04 15.37
N ARG A 458 -11.42 -11.10 14.72
CA ARG A 458 -10.37 -11.05 13.69
C ARG A 458 -10.61 -10.02 12.60
N ALA A 459 -11.82 -9.99 12.02
CA ALA A 459 -12.15 -9.05 10.94
C ALA A 459 -12.10 -7.59 11.40
N ARG A 460 -12.52 -7.30 12.64
CA ARG A 460 -12.50 -5.96 13.24
C ARG A 460 -11.07 -5.47 13.37
N PHE A 461 -10.20 -6.30 13.94
CA PHE A 461 -8.82 -5.92 14.18
C PHE A 461 -7.99 -5.80 12.91
N LYS A 462 -8.26 -6.64 11.91
CA LYS A 462 -7.63 -6.53 10.60
C LYS A 462 -7.83 -5.14 9.99
N SER A 463 -9.03 -4.60 10.08
CA SER A 463 -9.30 -3.23 9.60
C SER A 463 -8.52 -2.14 10.34
N VAL A 464 -8.22 -2.34 11.63
CA VAL A 464 -7.48 -1.39 12.47
C VAL A 464 -6.00 -1.34 12.09
N TYR A 465 -5.30 -2.48 12.10
CA TYR A 465 -3.86 -2.49 11.81
C TYR A 465 -3.56 -2.31 10.31
N ASP A 466 -4.26 -3.01 9.40
CA ASP A 466 -4.00 -2.92 7.94
C ASP A 466 -4.57 -1.64 7.32
N GLY A 467 -5.67 -1.11 7.88
CA GLY A 467 -6.30 0.11 7.40
C GLY A 467 -5.72 1.37 8.03
N ILE A 468 -5.90 1.54 9.33
CA ILE A 468 -5.62 2.80 10.04
C ILE A 468 -4.12 2.98 10.25
N PHE A 469 -3.48 2.06 10.98
CA PHE A 469 -2.08 2.23 11.39
C PHE A 469 -1.13 2.22 10.19
N ASN A 470 -1.48 1.48 9.14
CA ASN A 470 -0.81 1.53 7.86
C ASN A 470 -0.83 2.95 7.23
N LYS A 471 -1.97 3.64 7.25
CA LYS A 471 -2.11 5.03 6.76
C LYS A 471 -1.51 6.07 7.69
N LEU A 472 -1.76 5.93 8.99
CA LEU A 472 -1.22 6.82 10.02
C LEU A 472 0.31 6.82 9.99
N GLY A 473 0.95 5.64 9.85
CA GLY A 473 2.40 5.55 9.77
C GLY A 473 2.98 6.34 8.58
N LYS A 474 2.39 6.20 7.38
CA LYS A 474 2.82 6.97 6.20
C LYS A 474 2.66 8.49 6.38
N SER A 475 1.58 8.88 7.05
CA SER A 475 1.25 10.29 7.27
C SER A 475 2.15 10.92 8.33
N ILE A 476 2.44 10.21 9.43
CA ILE A 476 3.37 10.65 10.47
C ILE A 476 4.80 10.73 9.96
N GLY A 477 5.24 9.78 9.13
CA GLY A 477 6.54 9.88 8.45
C GLY A 477 6.63 11.12 7.56
N SER A 478 5.53 11.54 6.93
CA SER A 478 5.48 12.75 6.09
C SER A 478 5.42 14.02 6.93
N LEU A 479 4.72 13.97 8.08
CA LEU A 479 4.66 15.05 9.06
C LEU A 479 6.03 15.32 9.66
N TYR A 480 6.78 14.27 10.00
CA TYR A 480 8.18 14.41 10.41
C TYR A 480 9.00 15.12 9.33
N GLY A 481 8.93 14.65 8.08
CA GLY A 481 9.67 15.25 6.97
C GLY A 481 9.35 16.74 6.78
N LEU A 482 8.07 17.11 6.83
CA LEU A 482 7.63 18.51 6.74
C LEU A 482 8.11 19.33 7.94
N GLY A 483 7.96 18.80 9.16
CA GLY A 483 8.40 19.46 10.40
C GLY A 483 9.90 19.75 10.39
N VAL A 484 10.69 18.82 9.84
CA VAL A 484 12.13 18.98 9.64
C VAL A 484 12.47 20.07 8.62
N LEU A 485 11.77 20.14 7.48
CA LEU A 485 11.98 21.19 6.47
C LEU A 485 11.71 22.59 7.05
N VAL A 486 10.68 22.70 7.90
CA VAL A 486 10.34 23.94 8.60
C VAL A 486 11.36 24.27 9.69
N ALA A 487 11.73 23.30 10.52
CA ALA A 487 12.65 23.51 11.64
C ALA A 487 14.08 23.85 11.20
N LEU A 488 14.55 23.29 10.08
CA LEU A 488 15.90 23.52 9.55
C LEU A 488 15.97 24.59 8.46
N ASP A 489 14.83 25.24 8.19
CA ASP A 489 14.61 26.24 7.15
C ASP A 489 15.31 25.86 5.83
N THR A 490 14.92 24.70 5.29
CA THR A 490 15.56 24.12 4.12
C THR A 490 14.53 23.51 3.17
N ASP A 491 14.84 23.55 1.88
CA ASP A 491 14.09 22.86 0.83
C ASP A 491 14.64 21.44 0.56
N ASN A 492 15.66 20.98 1.29
CA ASN A 492 16.24 19.65 1.09
C ASN A 492 16.23 18.82 2.37
N VAL A 493 15.40 17.77 2.37
CA VAL A 493 15.26 16.81 3.48
C VAL A 493 16.60 16.15 3.83
N ARG A 494 17.55 16.06 2.88
CA ARG A 494 18.88 15.46 3.09
C ARG A 494 19.71 16.19 4.16
N LYS A 495 19.48 17.48 4.41
CA LYS A 495 20.13 18.22 5.50
C LYS A 495 19.86 17.59 6.87
N ALA A 496 18.70 16.96 7.03
CA ALA A 496 18.27 16.32 8.27
C ALA A 496 18.55 14.82 8.33
N SER A 497 19.26 14.26 7.34
CA SER A 497 19.60 12.84 7.32
C SER A 497 20.25 12.33 8.62
N PRO A 498 21.10 13.09 9.35
CA PRO A 498 21.64 12.66 10.65
C PRO A 498 20.56 12.45 11.73
N PHE A 499 19.63 13.39 11.86
CA PHE A 499 18.52 13.27 12.81
C PHE A 499 17.54 12.19 12.38
N THR A 500 17.30 12.08 11.08
CA THR A 500 16.43 11.04 10.49
C THR A 500 17.00 9.66 10.76
N LEU A 501 18.33 9.51 10.72
CA LEU A 501 19.03 8.26 11.05
C LEU A 501 18.81 7.89 12.51
N ILE A 502 19.09 8.79 13.46
CA ILE A 502 18.92 8.52 14.90
C ILE A 502 17.47 8.13 15.23
N ILE A 503 16.50 8.90 14.73
CA ILE A 503 15.07 8.61 14.97
C ILE A 503 14.69 7.28 14.34
N SER A 504 15.13 6.99 13.12
CA SER A 504 14.83 5.71 12.46
C SER A 504 15.42 4.52 13.23
N LEU A 505 16.64 4.63 13.77
CA LEU A 505 17.25 3.59 14.61
C LEU A 505 16.43 3.33 15.88
N LEU A 506 15.96 4.38 16.56
CA LEU A 506 15.09 4.25 17.74
C LEU A 506 13.76 3.57 17.39
N LEU A 507 13.12 3.96 16.29
CA LEU A 507 11.86 3.35 15.85
C LEU A 507 12.05 1.87 15.49
N ILE A 508 13.13 1.52 14.81
CA ILE A 508 13.47 0.13 14.46
C ILE A 508 13.76 -0.70 15.71
N TYR A 509 14.44 -0.13 16.70
CA TYR A 509 14.66 -0.82 17.99
C TYR A 509 13.35 -1.19 18.68
N ILE A 510 12.39 -0.25 18.76
CA ILE A 510 11.06 -0.54 19.35
C ILE A 510 10.31 -1.57 18.50
N TRP A 511 10.41 -1.49 17.17
CA TRP A 511 9.82 -2.45 16.25
C TRP A 511 10.37 -3.88 16.48
N ILE A 512 11.68 -4.04 16.62
CA ILE A 512 12.32 -5.34 16.92
C ILE A 512 11.78 -5.91 18.24
N ARG A 513 11.65 -5.08 19.28
CA ARG A 513 11.10 -5.53 20.58
C ARG A 513 9.64 -6.00 20.46
N ALA A 514 8.82 -5.29 19.69
CA ALA A 514 7.44 -5.69 19.43
C ALA A 514 7.35 -7.03 18.70
N VAL A 515 8.24 -7.27 17.71
CA VAL A 515 8.34 -8.57 17.04
C VAL A 515 8.74 -9.68 18.02
N ILE A 516 9.76 -9.47 18.87
CA ILE A 516 10.18 -10.48 19.85
C ILE A 516 9.04 -10.83 20.81
N TYR A 517 8.29 -9.83 21.29
CA TYR A 517 7.12 -10.05 22.14
C TYR A 517 6.04 -10.88 21.44
N LEU A 518 5.67 -10.49 20.22
CA LEU A 518 4.71 -11.23 19.41
C LEU A 518 5.16 -12.68 19.16
N SER A 519 6.45 -12.91 18.95
CA SER A 519 6.95 -14.27 18.74
C SER A 519 6.77 -15.16 19.96
N ARG A 520 6.91 -14.61 21.17
CA ARG A 520 6.71 -15.38 22.41
C ARG A 520 5.24 -15.77 22.55
N ALA A 521 4.34 -14.80 22.37
CA ALA A 521 2.90 -15.04 22.40
C ALA A 521 2.45 -16.06 21.33
N TYR A 522 3.03 -16.00 20.12
CA TYR A 522 2.76 -16.97 19.07
C TYR A 522 3.17 -18.39 19.45
N ASN A 523 4.38 -18.55 20.00
CA ASN A 523 4.91 -19.85 20.40
C ASN A 523 4.15 -20.46 21.59
N GLU A 524 3.67 -19.63 22.52
CA GLU A 524 2.80 -20.06 23.62
C GLU A 524 1.44 -20.56 23.10
N SER A 525 0.81 -19.85 22.16
CA SER A 525 -0.43 -20.31 21.51
C SER A 525 -0.24 -21.63 20.75
N ILE A 526 0.89 -21.83 20.05
CA ILE A 526 1.19 -23.11 19.41
C ILE A 526 1.29 -24.24 20.44
N LYS A 527 2.01 -24.02 21.55
CA LYS A 527 2.19 -25.05 22.59
C LYS A 527 0.89 -25.43 23.28
N ASN A 528 0.02 -24.45 23.52
CA ASN A 528 -1.25 -24.67 24.23
C ASN A 528 -2.41 -25.06 23.30
N ASN A 529 -2.19 -25.04 21.98
CA ASN A 529 -3.19 -25.24 20.92
C ASN A 529 -4.48 -24.43 21.13
N SER A 530 -4.34 -23.25 21.74
CA SER A 530 -5.42 -22.32 22.03
C SER A 530 -5.29 -21.08 21.16
N ASP A 531 -6.41 -20.39 20.92
CA ASP A 531 -6.36 -19.03 20.39
C ASP A 531 -5.51 -18.16 21.32
N VAL A 532 -4.82 -17.18 20.75
CA VAL A 532 -4.05 -16.25 21.55
C VAL A 532 -5.02 -15.43 22.37
N ASP A 533 -4.96 -15.58 23.70
CA ASP A 533 -5.80 -14.81 24.60
C ASP A 533 -5.60 -13.34 24.28
N ILE A 534 -6.69 -12.66 23.92
CA ILE A 534 -6.66 -11.22 23.75
C ILE A 534 -6.51 -10.76 25.19
N ASP A 535 -5.27 -10.56 25.64
CA ASP A 535 -4.87 -10.06 26.98
C ASP A 535 -5.58 -8.72 27.23
N LEU A 536 -6.89 -8.74 27.44
CA LEU A 536 -7.70 -7.62 27.84
C LEU A 536 -7.15 -7.32 29.22
N LYS A 537 -6.41 -6.21 29.35
CA LYS A 537 -5.97 -5.73 30.66
C LYS A 537 -7.15 -5.91 31.62
N LYS A 538 -6.97 -6.75 32.64
CA LYS A 538 -7.98 -7.04 33.67
C LYS A 538 -8.40 -5.73 34.34
N GLU A 539 -9.41 -5.07 33.80
CA GLU A 539 -10.12 -3.96 34.45
C GLU A 539 -11.52 -4.37 34.92
N SER A 540 -11.92 -5.62 34.72
CA SER A 540 -13.24 -6.15 35.11
C SER A 540 -13.17 -7.18 36.24
N LYS A 541 -12.28 -7.00 37.23
CA LYS A 541 -12.35 -7.73 38.52
C LYS A 541 -12.29 -6.83 39.76
N LYS A 542 -12.45 -5.51 39.59
CA LYS A 542 -12.64 -4.56 40.71
C LYS A 542 -14.05 -3.97 40.80
N LEU A 543 -14.90 -4.15 39.79
CA LEU A 543 -16.29 -3.67 39.80
C LEU A 543 -17.32 -4.75 40.19
N GLU A 544 -16.89 -5.97 40.48
CA GLU A 544 -17.72 -7.04 41.09
C GLU A 544 -17.30 -7.32 42.54
N ALA A 545 -16.41 -6.49 43.10
CA ALA A 545 -15.88 -6.62 44.46
C ALA A 545 -15.99 -5.30 45.26
N GLU A 546 -16.75 -4.32 44.75
CA GLU A 546 -17.18 -3.12 45.49
C GLU A 546 -18.71 -3.11 45.61
#